data_AF-U4TLE0-F1
#
_entry.id   AF-U4TLE0-F1
#
_cell.length_a   1.000
_cell.length_b   1.000
_cell.length_c   1.000
_cell.angle_alpha   90.00
_cell.angle_beta   90.00
_cell.angle_gamma   90.00
#
_symmetry.space_group_name_H-M   'P 1'
#
loop_
_entity.id
_entity.type
_entity.pdbx_description
1 polymer ?
#
loop_
_entity_poly.entity_id
_entity_poly.type
_entity_poly.pdbx_seq_one_letter_code
_entity_poly.pdbx_strand_id
1 'polypeptide(L)'
;MNRMFKKLFGRHKEADNHVYAPVNGTVVPLKEVSDPVFSSGVMGEGFGVQPSDGNIVAPVAGTVTMVANTKHAVGFTMDNGLEVLIHMGVDTVDLKGAPFTISVKPQDQVRGGQAIATMDLDQVKAAGLDNVIIVVITNSKDNLDQLTVADGEHSAGDEIGTATAKS
;
A
#
# COMPACT_ATOMS: atom_id res chain seq x y z
N MET A 1 17.25 -41.81 18.36
CA MET A 1 16.70 -41.22 17.12
C MET A 1 15.25 -40.86 17.42
N ASN A 2 14.80 -39.62 17.61
CA ASN A 2 14.70 -38.63 16.54
C ASN A 2 14.40 -37.20 17.09
N ARG A 3 15.06 -36.76 18.16
CA ARG A 3 15.01 -35.33 18.58
C ARG A 3 15.51 -34.36 17.50
N MET A 4 16.14 -34.87 16.46
CA MET A 4 16.67 -34.14 15.30
C MET A 4 15.65 -33.91 14.17
N PHE A 5 14.52 -34.63 14.14
CA PHE A 5 13.51 -34.48 13.06
C PHE A 5 12.45 -33.42 13.33
N LYS A 6 12.28 -32.98 14.57
CA LYS A 6 11.32 -31.90 14.91
C LYS A 6 11.84 -30.49 14.57
N LYS A 7 13.10 -30.39 14.11
CA LYS A 7 13.74 -29.13 13.67
C LYS A 7 13.67 -28.91 12.14
N LEU A 8 13.02 -29.80 11.40
CA LEU A 8 12.91 -29.73 9.93
C LEU A 8 11.54 -29.23 9.41
N PHE A 9 10.56 -29.04 10.29
CA PHE A 9 9.32 -28.35 9.95
C PHE A 9 9.52 -26.89 10.30
N GLY A 10 9.84 -26.08 9.28
CA GLY A 10 9.76 -24.63 9.40
C GLY A 10 8.41 -24.27 10.01
N ARG A 11 8.41 -23.37 10.99
CA ARG A 11 7.17 -22.70 11.41
C ARG A 11 6.59 -22.14 10.10
N HIS A 12 5.43 -22.64 9.67
CA HIS A 12 4.59 -21.89 8.75
C HIS A 12 4.34 -20.57 9.48
N LYS A 13 5.08 -19.53 9.09
CA LYS A 13 4.79 -18.18 9.53
C LYS A 13 3.45 -17.90 8.88
N GLU A 14 2.42 -17.77 9.71
CA GLU A 14 1.10 -17.35 9.25
C GLU A 14 1.31 -16.03 8.48
N ALA A 15 0.82 -15.99 7.24
CA ALA A 15 1.00 -14.83 6.39
C ALA A 15 0.31 -13.63 7.06
N ASP A 16 1.01 -12.51 7.13
CA ASP A 16 0.42 -11.27 7.60
C ASP A 16 -0.56 -10.78 6.52
N ASN A 17 -1.86 -10.91 6.82
CA ASN A 17 -2.95 -10.50 5.94
C ASN A 17 -3.46 -9.10 6.30
N HIS A 18 -2.82 -8.39 7.23
CA HIS A 18 -3.29 -7.10 7.69
C HIS A 18 -2.99 -5.99 6.68
N VAL A 19 -3.90 -5.02 6.64
CA VAL A 19 -3.78 -3.78 5.86
C VAL A 19 -3.70 -2.61 6.83
N TYR A 20 -2.76 -1.71 6.56
CA TYR A 20 -2.41 -0.60 7.42
C TYR A 20 -2.66 0.73 6.73
N ALA A 21 -3.06 1.74 7.50
CA ALA A 21 -3.19 3.10 6.99
C ALA A 21 -1.81 3.61 6.51
N PRO A 22 -1.66 3.96 5.21
CA PRO A 22 -0.37 4.35 4.64
C PRO A 22 0.11 5.75 5.09
N VAL A 23 -0.78 6.55 5.67
CA VAL A 23 -0.54 7.93 6.08
C VAL A 23 -1.58 8.32 7.14
N ASN A 24 -1.30 9.35 7.94
CA ASN A 24 -2.32 9.96 8.78
C ASN A 24 -3.41 10.58 7.89
N GLY A 25 -4.68 10.33 8.18
CA GLY A 25 -5.79 10.98 7.48
C GLY A 25 -7.08 10.16 7.41
N THR A 26 -7.96 10.56 6.49
CA THR A 26 -9.27 9.95 6.33
C THR A 26 -9.23 8.86 5.27
N VAL A 27 -9.46 7.60 5.66
CA VAL A 27 -9.68 6.47 4.75
C VAL A 27 -11.06 6.61 4.11
N VAL A 28 -11.09 6.51 2.78
CA VAL A 28 -12.29 6.63 1.94
C VAL A 28 -12.41 5.45 0.97
N PRO A 29 -13.65 5.08 0.58
CA PRO A 29 -13.86 4.07 -0.46
C PRO A 29 -13.16 4.44 -1.78
N LEU A 30 -12.55 3.47 -2.47
CA LEU A 30 -11.86 3.71 -3.74
C LEU A 30 -12.74 4.41 -4.80
N LYS A 31 -14.04 4.11 -4.80
CA LYS A 31 -15.04 4.73 -5.69
C LYS A 31 -15.19 6.25 -5.51
N GLU A 32 -14.70 6.82 -4.40
CA GLU A 32 -14.77 8.26 -4.09
C GLU A 32 -13.52 9.02 -4.55
N VAL A 33 -12.46 8.30 -4.97
CA VAL A 33 -11.24 8.89 -5.52
C VAL A 33 -11.55 9.52 -6.89
N SER A 34 -11.10 10.75 -7.12
CA SER A 34 -11.36 11.50 -8.37
C SER A 34 -10.47 11.12 -9.55
N ASP A 35 -10.15 9.83 -9.69
CA ASP A 35 -9.45 9.27 -10.84
C ASP A 35 -10.20 8.02 -11.32
N PRO A 36 -10.82 8.03 -12.52
CA PRO A 36 -11.54 6.88 -13.08
C PRO A 36 -10.70 5.61 -13.25
N VAL A 37 -9.38 5.73 -13.41
CA VAL A 37 -8.48 4.56 -13.51
C VAL A 37 -8.49 3.78 -12.20
N PHE A 38 -8.61 4.45 -11.07
CA PHE A 38 -8.69 3.80 -9.75
C PHE A 38 -10.14 3.56 -9.31
N SER A 39 -11.00 4.58 -9.37
CA SER A 39 -12.37 4.51 -8.84
C SER A 39 -13.30 3.56 -9.59
N SER A 40 -12.98 3.21 -10.85
CA SER A 40 -13.70 2.15 -11.58
C SER A 40 -13.33 0.73 -11.12
N GLY A 41 -12.25 0.58 -10.35
CA GLY A 41 -11.71 -0.72 -9.93
C GLY A 41 -10.97 -1.49 -11.03
N VAL A 42 -10.73 -0.90 -12.21
CA VAL A 42 -10.01 -1.58 -13.31
C VAL A 42 -8.57 -1.93 -12.93
N MET A 43 -7.93 -1.12 -12.08
CA MET A 43 -6.59 -1.38 -11.54
C MET A 43 -6.57 -2.37 -10.38
N GLY A 44 -7.72 -2.75 -9.84
CA GLY A 44 -7.84 -3.61 -8.67
C GLY A 44 -8.81 -3.08 -7.62
N GLU A 45 -8.99 -3.87 -6.56
CA GLU A 45 -9.75 -3.45 -5.36
C GLU A 45 -8.83 -2.73 -4.39
N GLY A 46 -9.37 -1.80 -3.61
CA GLY A 46 -8.55 -0.96 -2.75
C GLY A 46 -9.32 0.13 -2.03
N PHE A 47 -8.58 1.16 -1.62
CA PHE A 47 -9.09 2.32 -0.90
C PHE A 47 -8.24 3.56 -1.18
N GLY A 48 -8.81 4.73 -0.92
CA GLY A 48 -8.09 6.00 -0.89
C GLY A 48 -7.88 6.47 0.54
N VAL A 49 -6.89 7.34 0.76
CA VAL A 49 -6.69 8.05 2.02
C VAL A 49 -6.43 9.51 1.70
N GLN A 50 -7.26 10.40 2.23
CA GLN A 50 -7.04 11.84 2.16
C GLN A 50 -5.99 12.20 3.23
N PRO A 51 -4.74 12.52 2.85
CA PRO A 51 -3.67 12.69 3.83
C PRO A 51 -3.82 13.98 4.64
N SER A 52 -3.53 13.90 5.94
CA SER A 52 -3.30 15.07 6.81
C SER A 52 -1.83 15.46 6.88
N ASP A 53 -0.90 14.56 6.55
CA ASP A 53 0.53 14.84 6.44
C ASP A 53 1.21 14.04 5.31
N GLY A 54 2.52 14.25 5.15
CA GLY A 54 3.30 13.63 4.09
C GLY A 54 4.10 12.40 4.50
N ASN A 55 3.89 11.82 5.69
CA ASN A 55 4.70 10.71 6.19
C ASN A 55 4.11 9.36 5.78
N ILE A 56 4.76 8.68 4.83
CA ILE A 56 4.20 7.50 4.20
C ILE A 56 4.82 6.23 4.76
N VAL A 57 3.95 5.32 5.18
CA VAL A 57 4.30 4.00 5.70
C VAL A 57 3.80 2.88 4.79
N ALA A 58 4.39 1.70 4.91
CA ALA A 58 3.98 0.53 4.16
C ALA A 58 2.54 0.10 4.53
N PRO A 59 1.62 -0.03 3.56
CA PRO A 59 0.25 -0.42 3.82
C PRO A 59 0.10 -1.91 4.12
N VAL A 60 1.13 -2.71 3.89
CA VAL A 60 1.17 -4.17 4.12
C VAL A 60 2.57 -4.60 4.52
N ALA A 61 2.69 -5.76 5.18
CA ALA A 61 3.96 -6.45 5.29
C ALA A 61 4.25 -7.25 4.00
N GLY A 62 5.51 -7.28 3.58
CA GLY A 62 5.89 -8.03 2.39
C GLY A 62 7.22 -7.58 1.77
N THR A 63 7.40 -7.93 0.51
CA THR A 63 8.59 -7.60 -0.28
C THR A 63 8.28 -6.41 -1.20
N VAL A 64 9.12 -5.38 -1.19
CA VAL A 64 9.04 -4.29 -2.18
C VAL A 64 9.40 -4.86 -3.56
N THR A 65 8.50 -4.75 -4.52
CA THR A 65 8.69 -5.28 -5.88
C THR A 65 9.10 -4.22 -6.88
N MET A 66 8.63 -2.99 -6.72
CA MET A 66 9.03 -1.88 -7.56
C MET A 66 9.01 -0.54 -6.81
N VAL A 67 9.80 0.39 -7.31
CA VAL A 67 9.68 1.83 -7.02
C VAL A 67 9.61 2.51 -8.38
N ALA A 68 8.57 3.31 -8.62
CA ALA A 68 8.43 4.02 -9.88
C ALA A 68 9.61 4.98 -10.11
N ASN A 69 10.03 5.19 -11.36
CA ASN A 69 11.16 6.07 -11.68
C ASN A 69 10.95 7.51 -11.18
N THR A 70 9.72 8.02 -11.26
CA THR A 70 9.33 9.33 -10.72
C THR A 70 8.86 9.26 -9.27
N LYS A 71 9.10 8.14 -8.58
CA LYS A 71 8.90 7.92 -7.13
C LYS A 71 7.47 8.05 -6.60
N HIS A 72 6.48 8.34 -7.44
CA HIS A 72 5.08 8.51 -7.02
C HIS A 72 4.40 7.20 -6.58
N ALA A 73 4.99 6.03 -6.86
CA ALA A 73 4.39 4.75 -6.51
C ALA A 73 5.42 3.70 -6.06
N VAL A 74 4.98 2.81 -5.17
CA VAL A 74 5.75 1.67 -4.65
C VAL A 74 4.87 0.41 -4.70
N GLY A 75 5.42 -0.68 -5.22
CA GLY A 75 4.75 -1.97 -5.28
C GLY A 75 5.26 -2.93 -4.22
N PHE A 76 4.39 -3.81 -3.74
CA PHE A 76 4.66 -4.84 -2.75
C PHE A 76 4.08 -6.19 -3.19
N THR A 77 4.72 -7.28 -2.78
CA THR A 77 4.11 -8.61 -2.78
C THR A 77 4.05 -9.10 -1.34
N MET A 78 2.85 -9.41 -0.89
CA MET A 78 2.58 -10.01 0.42
C MET A 78 2.99 -11.49 0.44
N ASP A 79 3.22 -12.05 1.63
CA ASP A 79 3.55 -13.48 1.80
C ASP A 79 2.43 -14.41 1.27
N ASN A 80 1.18 -13.91 1.20
CA ASN A 80 0.02 -14.63 0.66
C ASN A 80 -0.13 -14.51 -0.87
N GLY A 81 0.80 -13.83 -1.56
CA GLY A 81 0.81 -13.68 -3.03
C GLY A 81 -0.02 -12.51 -3.58
N LEU A 82 -0.71 -11.73 -2.73
CA LEU A 82 -1.35 -10.51 -3.17
C LEU A 82 -0.30 -9.45 -3.55
N GLU A 83 -0.56 -8.77 -4.66
CA GLU A 83 0.26 -7.67 -5.16
C GLU A 83 -0.42 -6.35 -4.81
N VAL A 84 0.29 -5.48 -4.10
CA VAL A 84 -0.25 -4.22 -3.58
C VAL A 84 0.54 -3.06 -4.16
N LEU A 85 -0.14 -2.02 -4.60
CA LEU A 85 0.45 -0.77 -5.07
C LEU A 85 -0.01 0.37 -4.17
N ILE A 86 0.93 1.17 -3.66
CA ILE A 86 0.64 2.51 -3.14
C ILE A 86 0.98 3.54 -4.23
N HIS A 87 0.04 4.42 -4.53
CA HIS A 87 0.19 5.54 -5.46
C HIS A 87 -0.08 6.85 -4.72
N MET A 88 0.87 7.78 -4.74
CA MET A 88 0.85 8.99 -3.92
C MET A 88 0.39 10.19 -4.76
N GLY A 89 -0.89 10.55 -4.63
CA GLY A 89 -1.56 11.58 -5.42
C GLY A 89 -2.00 11.11 -6.80
N VAL A 90 -2.88 11.86 -7.47
CA VAL A 90 -3.35 11.60 -8.84
C VAL A 90 -2.50 12.37 -9.83
N ASP A 91 -2.12 11.73 -10.94
CA ASP A 91 -1.28 12.30 -12.02
C ASP A 91 0.10 12.87 -11.56
N THR A 92 0.53 12.55 -10.34
CA THR A 92 1.79 13.06 -9.75
C THR A 92 3.06 12.51 -10.41
N VAL A 93 2.91 11.53 -11.32
CA VAL A 93 3.97 11.11 -12.24
C VAL A 93 4.56 12.31 -13.01
N ASP A 94 3.73 13.31 -13.35
CA ASP A 94 4.12 14.51 -14.10
C ASP A 94 5.03 15.45 -13.31
N LEU A 95 5.07 15.31 -11.98
CA LEU A 95 5.95 16.06 -11.09
C LEU A 95 7.38 15.49 -11.03
N LYS A 96 7.66 14.41 -11.77
CA LYS A 96 9.00 13.87 -12.04
C LYS A 96 9.83 13.60 -10.78
N GLY A 97 9.18 13.22 -9.68
CA GLY A 97 9.85 12.89 -8.43
C GLY A 97 10.16 14.06 -7.50
N ALA A 98 9.84 15.30 -7.87
CA ALA A 98 10.14 16.47 -7.05
C ALA A 98 9.48 16.45 -5.65
N PRO A 99 8.21 16.02 -5.48
CA PRO A 99 7.57 15.99 -4.17
C PRO A 99 8.00 14.82 -3.28
N PHE A 100 8.75 13.85 -3.81
CA PHE A 100 8.87 12.52 -3.22
C PHE A 100 10.29 12.18 -2.77
N THR A 101 10.40 11.68 -1.54
CA THR A 101 11.59 10.99 -1.04
C THR A 101 11.23 9.55 -0.71
N ILE A 102 11.97 8.58 -1.23
CA ILE A 102 11.76 7.14 -0.97
C ILE A 102 12.93 6.61 -0.15
N SER A 103 12.65 5.81 0.88
CA SER A 103 13.66 5.18 1.76
C SER A 103 13.82 3.67 1.55
N VAL A 104 13.04 3.07 0.65
CA VAL A 104 13.08 1.64 0.29
C VAL A 104 13.47 1.42 -1.17
N LYS A 105 13.88 0.19 -1.50
CA LYS A 105 14.20 -0.24 -2.87
C LYS A 105 13.62 -1.62 -3.15
N PRO A 106 13.53 -2.03 -4.42
CA PRO A 106 13.13 -3.40 -4.77
C PRO A 106 13.95 -4.44 -4.00
N GLN A 107 13.28 -5.54 -3.64
CA GLN A 107 13.76 -6.66 -2.82
C GLN A 107 13.89 -6.38 -1.31
N ASP A 108 13.68 -5.14 -0.84
CA ASP A 108 13.60 -4.88 0.60
C ASP A 108 12.38 -5.57 1.23
N GLN A 109 12.54 -6.06 2.45
CA GLN A 109 11.44 -6.57 3.27
C GLN A 109 10.91 -5.44 4.15
N VAL A 110 9.60 -5.26 4.19
CA VAL A 110 8.92 -4.25 5.02
C VAL A 110 7.89 -4.91 5.93
N ARG A 111 7.65 -4.28 7.08
CA ARG A 111 6.50 -4.57 7.93
C ARG A 111 5.40 -3.56 7.64
N GLY A 112 4.14 -3.92 7.89
CA GLY A 112 3.06 -2.94 7.93
C GLY A 112 3.37 -1.79 8.88
N GLY A 113 3.09 -0.56 8.45
CA GLY A 113 3.40 0.64 9.24
C GLY A 113 4.87 1.07 9.24
N GLN A 114 5.77 0.36 8.55
CA GLN A 114 7.17 0.80 8.40
C GLN A 114 7.26 2.03 7.49
N ALA A 115 8.00 3.06 7.90
CA ALA A 115 8.24 4.24 7.05
C ALA A 115 8.95 3.88 5.73
N ILE A 116 8.39 4.34 4.60
CA ILE A 116 8.89 4.03 3.25
C ILE A 116 9.12 5.26 2.37
N ALA A 117 8.43 6.37 2.65
CA ALA A 117 8.50 7.56 1.82
C ALA A 117 8.03 8.82 2.56
N THR A 118 8.32 9.98 1.97
CA THR A 118 7.64 11.24 2.25
C THR A 118 7.10 11.87 0.97
N MET A 119 5.97 12.56 1.08
CA MET A 119 5.34 13.35 0.02
C MET A 119 5.14 14.80 0.48
N ASP A 120 5.64 15.76 -0.29
CA ASP A 120 5.35 17.17 -0.09
C ASP A 120 3.94 17.50 -0.60
N LEU A 121 2.96 17.52 0.31
CA LEU A 121 1.56 17.80 -0.02
C LEU A 121 1.35 19.19 -0.61
N ASP A 122 2.15 20.18 -0.20
CA ASP A 122 1.99 21.56 -0.66
C ASP A 122 2.49 21.72 -2.09
N GLN A 123 3.57 21.02 -2.47
CA GLN A 123 4.01 20.95 -3.86
C GLN A 123 2.96 20.29 -4.77
N VAL A 124 2.34 19.19 -4.32
CA VAL A 124 1.27 18.53 -5.09
C VAL A 124 0.06 19.47 -5.28
N LYS A 125 -0.38 20.12 -4.20
CA LYS A 125 -1.47 21.12 -4.27
C LYS A 125 -1.12 22.32 -5.15
N ALA A 126 0.11 22.83 -5.07
CA ALA A 126 0.57 23.97 -5.88
C ALA A 126 0.59 23.65 -7.38
N ALA A 127 0.75 22.37 -7.74
CA ALA A 127 0.61 21.89 -9.11
C ALA A 127 -0.85 21.69 -9.57
N GLY A 128 -1.83 21.87 -8.67
CA GLY A 128 -3.25 21.67 -8.96
C GLY A 128 -3.66 20.20 -9.05
N LEU A 129 -2.85 19.30 -8.49
CA LEU A 129 -3.11 17.85 -8.48
C LEU A 129 -3.74 17.40 -7.16
N ASP A 130 -4.51 16.32 -7.22
CA ASP A 130 -5.07 15.67 -6.03
C ASP A 130 -3.95 14.91 -5.30
N ASN A 131 -3.92 15.03 -3.97
CA ASN A 131 -2.92 14.42 -3.10
C ASN A 131 -3.42 13.16 -2.39
N VAL A 132 -4.63 12.69 -2.70
CA VAL A 132 -5.15 11.41 -2.19
C VAL A 132 -4.15 10.28 -2.42
N ILE A 133 -3.91 9.49 -1.38
CA ILE A 133 -3.04 8.32 -1.45
C ILE A 133 -3.91 7.11 -1.74
N ILE A 134 -3.55 6.37 -2.77
CA ILE A 134 -4.35 5.26 -3.28
C ILE A 134 -3.61 3.96 -2.98
N VAL A 135 -4.30 3.00 -2.36
CA VAL A 135 -3.78 1.65 -2.14
C VAL A 135 -4.68 0.67 -2.87
N VAL A 136 -4.10 -0.10 -3.80
CA VAL A 136 -4.84 -1.09 -4.61
C VAL A 136 -4.14 -2.43 -4.62
N ILE A 137 -4.93 -3.50 -4.65
CA ILE A 137 -4.50 -4.88 -4.85
C ILE A 137 -4.60 -5.18 -6.34
N THR A 138 -3.47 -5.15 -7.05
CA THR A 138 -3.43 -5.13 -8.52
C THR A 138 -3.82 -6.45 -9.16
N ASN A 139 -3.67 -7.56 -8.43
CA ASN A 139 -4.10 -8.89 -8.85
C ASN A 139 -5.43 -9.32 -8.19
N SER A 140 -6.26 -8.38 -7.74
CA SER A 140 -7.48 -8.70 -6.96
C SER A 140 -8.45 -9.62 -7.69
N LYS A 141 -8.70 -9.37 -8.98
CA LYS A 141 -9.62 -10.17 -9.80
C LYS A 141 -9.31 -11.67 -9.76
N ASP A 142 -8.02 -12.00 -9.82
CA ASP A 142 -7.56 -13.38 -9.92
C ASP A 142 -7.33 -13.97 -8.54
N ASN A 143 -6.75 -13.21 -7.60
CA ASN A 143 -6.18 -13.76 -6.36
C ASN A 143 -6.84 -13.29 -5.06
N LEU A 144 -7.60 -12.18 -5.03
CA LEU A 144 -8.23 -11.69 -3.80
C LEU A 144 -9.54 -12.44 -3.51
N ASP A 145 -9.68 -12.98 -2.30
CA ASP A 145 -10.93 -13.54 -1.80
C ASP A 145 -11.77 -12.46 -1.12
N GLN A 146 -11.17 -11.76 -0.15
CA GLN A 146 -11.83 -10.70 0.59
C GLN A 146 -10.87 -9.57 0.97
N LEU A 147 -11.33 -8.33 0.76
CA LEU A 147 -10.75 -7.11 1.31
C LEU A 147 -11.73 -6.47 2.29
N THR A 148 -11.27 -6.22 3.52
CA THR A 148 -12.01 -5.44 4.52
C THR A 148 -11.19 -4.21 4.87
N VAL A 149 -11.78 -3.02 4.87
CA VAL A 149 -11.13 -1.77 5.26
C VAL A 149 -12.11 -0.95 6.09
N ALA A 150 -11.63 -0.40 7.21
CA ALA A 150 -12.36 0.51 8.06
C ALA A 150 -12.19 1.95 7.53
N ASP A 151 -13.30 2.58 7.16
CA ASP A 151 -13.32 3.98 6.74
C ASP A 151 -13.10 4.94 7.93
N GLY A 152 -12.85 6.22 7.64
CA GLY A 152 -12.77 7.29 8.64
C GLY A 152 -11.33 7.70 9.00
N GLU A 153 -11.19 8.43 10.10
CA GLU A 153 -9.88 8.95 10.57
C GLU A 153 -9.02 7.84 11.18
N HIS A 154 -7.79 7.70 10.67
CA HIS A 154 -6.79 6.75 11.17
C HIS A 154 -5.40 7.38 11.20
N SER A 155 -4.55 6.89 12.09
CA SER A 155 -3.14 7.26 12.14
C SER A 155 -2.30 6.36 11.22
N ALA A 156 -1.20 6.88 10.69
CA ALA A 156 -0.26 6.12 9.88
C ALA A 156 0.21 4.86 10.64
N GLY A 157 0.03 3.69 10.01
CA GLY A 157 0.40 2.40 10.59
C GLY A 157 -0.67 1.79 11.50
N ASP A 158 -1.83 2.42 11.68
CA ASP A 158 -2.98 1.75 12.28
C ASP A 158 -3.41 0.58 11.40
N GLU A 159 -3.74 -0.56 12.02
CA GLU A 159 -4.38 -1.67 11.32
C GLU A 159 -5.83 -1.29 11.02
N ILE A 160 -6.15 -1.15 9.74
CA ILE A 160 -7.46 -0.70 9.27
C ILE A 160 -8.23 -1.81 8.57
N GLY A 161 -7.65 -3.01 8.42
CA GLY A 161 -8.26 -4.01 7.57
C GLY A 161 -7.46 -5.28 7.36
N THR A 162 -7.97 -6.11 6.46
CA THR A 162 -7.34 -7.35 6.04
C THR A 162 -7.55 -7.59 4.54
N ALA A 163 -6.57 -8.22 3.92
CA ALA A 163 -6.60 -8.67 2.53
C ALA A 163 -6.23 -10.16 2.47
N THR A 164 -7.19 -11.00 2.11
CA THR A 164 -7.05 -12.45 2.10
C THR A 164 -7.02 -12.98 0.67
N ALA A 165 -6.07 -13.87 0.39
CA ALA A 165 -5.94 -14.50 -0.93
C ALA A 165 -6.87 -15.71 -1.05
N LYS A 166 -7.33 -16.00 -2.27
CA LYS A 166 -8.05 -17.23 -2.61
C LYS A 166 -7.17 -18.45 -2.35
N SER A 167 -7.80 -19.53 -1.91
CA SER A 167 -7.16 -20.83 -1.68
C SER A 167 -7.00 -21.64 -2.96
#